data_AF-A0A5Q0GY28-F1
#
_entry.id   AF-A0A5Q0GY28-F1
#
_cell.length_a   1.000
_cell.length_b   1.000
_cell.length_c   1.000
_cell.angle_alpha   90.00
_cell.angle_beta   90.00
_cell.angle_gamma   90.00
#
_symmetry.space_group_name_H-M   'P 1'
#
loop_
_entity.id
_entity.type
_entity.pdbx_description
1 polymer ?
#
loop_
_entity_poly.entity_id
_entity_poly.type
_entity_poly.pdbx_seq_one_letter_code
_entity_poly.pdbx_strand_id
1 'polypeptide(L)'
;MPRNRLATRFVIGATVVALAQFAGPATAEVPELITNAPYPVDDTISRSLTPNLSVYAPARPGRPAPSVEFELFGADRTARLAGATGTRGQDGRVNWVVPAGVLADVNEYAWRSRVVVSGRPGAWSEFQVLVADTAEGVDLPSSPPTPRAVEGLAVTPADGGGYVTWQGADPGPGAFVTHYVVEAYPAGGTTPAAQVVVDGTEDHAVVGGLSAQVEYEYGVTALNDWHAGPAARTGPARPAVAPLPAAEFTTMSTEYLLARGKLSAGEAATPAEAAEASPSRDAIRDAVLTDGPEDVEQREFLAKRRLDITSHVASLSDVVVLPSPDGATVTVLATAEQTFGQRATSTDGGVQQVPEERSGRYEFSFVPTAGAVGARSAGAAWELASATPPPTSVEEPVPPAAAEATEPDDGPVPEPVLTDGDSFVEGPPLMQAEGVNTNKIADYANRYWRSPNKSFKIKDKNRDCTNFASQALRYAGLKKKSGYYKSDSAWWYHGVWPIYGSYTWYAAHNQFKHMYKKRRAVFRGYFNQAVRGDILYFDNTGNGTIDHVAVVNGVWKSHIFYTQHSDPRSNVPLWDTLRLKKNRNMKVYIAHVTG
;
A
#
# COMPACT_ATOMS: atom_id res chain seq x y z
N MET A 1 56.11 11.98 37.10
CA MET A 1 54.84 12.18 37.85
C MET A 1 54.32 13.58 37.55
N PRO A 2 52.99 13.78 37.49
CA PRO A 2 52.27 14.30 36.32
C PRO A 2 51.74 15.75 36.56
N ARG A 3 50.94 16.45 35.75
CA ARG A 3 49.82 16.10 34.85
C ARG A 3 49.32 17.42 34.18
N ASN A 4 48.78 17.32 32.95
CA ASN A 4 47.54 17.93 32.39
C ASN A 4 47.09 19.37 32.78
N ARG A 5 46.35 20.16 32.01
CA ARG A 5 45.76 20.26 30.64
C ARG A 5 44.88 21.53 30.68
N LEU A 6 44.54 22.09 29.52
CA LEU A 6 43.36 22.91 29.12
C LEU A 6 43.87 24.13 28.33
N ALA A 7 43.81 24.21 26.99
CA ALA A 7 42.70 24.07 26.02
C ALA A 7 41.68 25.21 26.09
N THR A 8 41.84 26.21 25.21
CA THR A 8 40.74 26.93 24.52
C THR A 8 41.35 27.61 23.27
N ARG A 9 40.81 27.35 22.07
CA ARG A 9 41.08 28.17 20.89
C ARG A 9 39.79 28.39 20.10
N PHE A 10 39.61 29.65 19.73
CA PHE A 10 38.54 30.25 18.94
C PHE A 10 38.72 29.97 17.42
N VAL A 11 37.60 29.66 16.77
CA VAL A 11 36.95 30.21 15.55
C VAL A 11 37.76 30.55 14.27
N ILE A 12 37.10 30.22 13.13
CA ILE A 12 37.01 30.88 11.79
C ILE A 12 37.62 30.11 10.60
N GLY A 13 36.74 29.59 9.74
CA GLY A 13 36.66 29.99 8.32
C GLY A 13 37.42 29.23 7.23
N ALA A 14 36.65 28.87 6.19
CA ALA A 14 37.00 28.59 4.79
C ALA A 14 37.59 27.20 4.42
N THR A 15 36.99 26.53 3.42
CA THR A 15 37.52 26.47 2.04
C THR A 15 36.66 25.51 1.18
N VAL A 16 36.16 26.02 0.05
CA VAL A 16 35.59 25.26 -1.06
C VAL A 16 36.72 24.52 -1.77
N VAL A 17 36.61 23.18 -1.91
CA VAL A 17 37.52 22.39 -2.77
C VAL A 17 36.68 21.72 -3.85
N ALA A 18 36.89 22.19 -5.08
CA ALA A 18 36.50 21.49 -6.29
C ALA A 18 37.43 20.30 -6.51
N LEU A 19 36.87 19.10 -6.65
CA LEU A 19 37.58 17.90 -7.08
C LEU A 19 37.15 17.57 -8.50
N ALA A 20 38.03 17.88 -9.45
CA ALA A 20 37.98 17.36 -10.81
C ALA A 20 38.30 15.86 -10.77
N GLN A 21 37.35 15.02 -11.21
CA GLN A 21 37.61 13.60 -11.48
C GLN A 21 37.94 13.43 -12.97
N PHE A 22 39.09 12.80 -13.21
CA PHE A 22 39.58 12.39 -14.52
C PHE A 22 38.66 11.31 -15.13
N ALA A 23 38.20 11.54 -16.36
CA ALA A 23 37.54 10.53 -17.17
C ALA A 23 38.57 9.51 -17.69
N GLY A 24 38.53 8.29 -17.14
CA GLY A 24 39.13 7.12 -17.78
C GLY A 24 38.29 6.65 -18.97
N PRO A 25 38.85 5.90 -19.94
CA PRO A 25 38.09 5.38 -21.07
C PRO A 25 37.00 4.44 -20.56
N ALA A 26 35.75 4.77 -20.89
CA ALA A 26 34.58 3.98 -20.58
C ALA A 26 34.77 2.56 -21.13
N THR A 27 35.01 1.59 -20.23
CA THR A 27 34.67 0.21 -20.50
C THR A 27 33.19 0.20 -20.86
N ALA A 28 32.87 -0.20 -22.08
CA ALA A 28 31.49 -0.36 -22.52
C ALA A 28 30.81 -1.37 -21.59
N GLU A 29 30.08 -0.86 -20.59
CA GLU A 29 29.13 -1.64 -19.84
C GLU A 29 28.20 -2.29 -20.86
N VAL A 30 28.22 -3.63 -20.87
CA VAL A 30 27.12 -4.39 -21.45
C VAL A 30 25.89 -3.92 -20.67
N PRO A 31 24.86 -3.38 -21.35
CA PRO A 31 23.70 -2.82 -20.66
C PRO A 31 23.12 -3.88 -19.74
N GLU A 32 23.05 -3.56 -18.45
CA GLU A 32 22.32 -4.33 -17.47
C GLU A 32 20.86 -4.40 -17.95
N LEU A 33 20.31 -5.62 -17.99
CA LEU A 33 18.89 -5.81 -18.22
C LEU A 33 18.16 -5.03 -17.12
N ILE A 34 17.34 -4.07 -17.51
CA ILE A 34 16.26 -3.62 -16.64
C ILE A 34 15.22 -4.75 -16.65
N THR A 35 15.44 -5.78 -15.82
CA THR A 35 14.43 -6.80 -15.50
C THR A 35 13.43 -6.22 -14.51
N ASN A 36 12.77 -5.11 -14.87
CA ASN A 36 11.63 -4.62 -14.10
C ASN A 36 10.42 -5.54 -14.38
N ALA A 37 10.27 -6.51 -13.47
CA ALA A 37 9.10 -7.31 -13.10
C ALA A 37 8.70 -8.56 -13.94
N PRO A 38 8.27 -9.68 -13.31
CA PRO A 38 8.58 -10.16 -11.96
C PRO A 38 9.09 -11.62 -11.95
N TYR A 39 10.04 -11.91 -11.08
CA TYR A 39 10.13 -13.19 -10.36
C TYR A 39 9.57 -12.95 -8.95
N PRO A 40 9.04 -13.94 -8.21
CA PRO A 40 9.39 -15.36 -8.30
C PRO A 40 8.19 -16.29 -8.12
N VAL A 41 7.67 -16.98 -9.16
CA VAL A 41 6.47 -17.75 -8.83
C VAL A 41 6.00 -19.04 -9.50
N ASP A 42 6.03 -20.05 -8.63
CA ASP A 42 5.14 -21.17 -8.35
C ASP A 42 3.63 -20.90 -8.69
N ASP A 43 3.29 -20.85 -9.97
CA ASP A 43 2.12 -21.48 -10.65
C ASP A 43 2.00 -20.84 -12.04
N THR A 44 2.60 -21.50 -13.02
CA THR A 44 2.89 -20.97 -14.35
C THR A 44 2.12 -21.75 -15.41
N ILE A 45 0.82 -21.93 -15.18
CA ILE A 45 0.00 -22.83 -15.97
C ILE A 45 -0.25 -22.27 -17.38
N SER A 46 0.43 -22.82 -18.37
CA SER A 46 0.10 -22.74 -19.78
C SER A 46 -0.91 -23.82 -20.14
N ARG A 47 -2.07 -23.43 -20.67
CA ARG A 47 -3.05 -24.35 -21.28
C ARG A 47 -2.68 -24.82 -22.68
N SER A 48 -1.45 -24.54 -23.09
CA SER A 48 -0.89 -24.89 -24.39
C SER A 48 0.39 -25.68 -24.20
N LEU A 49 0.57 -26.70 -25.03
CA LEU A 49 1.84 -27.41 -25.19
C LEU A 49 2.83 -26.63 -26.09
N THR A 50 2.41 -25.47 -26.62
CA THR A 50 3.22 -24.55 -27.42
C THR A 50 3.05 -23.09 -26.94
N PRO A 51 3.39 -22.78 -25.68
CA PRO A 51 3.28 -21.41 -25.16
C PRO A 51 4.22 -20.45 -25.88
N ASN A 52 3.81 -19.19 -25.95
CA ASN A 52 4.64 -18.10 -26.43
C ASN A 52 5.36 -17.41 -25.25
N LEU A 53 6.67 -17.60 -25.16
CA LEU A 53 7.54 -16.97 -24.15
C LEU A 53 7.96 -15.59 -24.64
N SER A 54 7.75 -14.54 -23.85
CA SER A 54 7.97 -13.16 -24.27
C SER A 54 8.86 -12.40 -23.31
N VAL A 55 9.78 -11.60 -23.83
CA VAL A 55 10.70 -10.76 -23.05
C VAL A 55 10.79 -9.36 -23.68
N TYR A 56 10.77 -8.33 -22.84
CA TYR A 56 10.89 -6.96 -23.29
C TYR A 56 12.36 -6.59 -23.48
N ALA A 57 12.73 -6.14 -24.68
CA ALA A 57 14.11 -5.76 -25.01
C ALA A 57 14.10 -4.55 -25.96
N PRO A 58 13.77 -3.34 -25.49
CA PRO A 58 13.54 -2.18 -26.34
C PRO A 58 14.80 -1.73 -27.09
N ALA A 59 14.60 -1.20 -28.29
CA ALA A 59 15.67 -0.51 -29.02
C ALA A 59 15.95 0.85 -28.38
N ARG A 60 17.23 1.21 -28.21
CA ARG A 60 17.61 2.56 -27.77
C ARG A 60 17.85 3.45 -28.99
N PRO A 61 17.51 4.74 -28.95
CA PRO A 61 17.83 5.68 -30.03
C PRO A 61 19.31 5.61 -30.42
N GLY A 62 19.59 5.44 -31.72
CA GLY A 62 20.95 5.39 -32.25
C GLY A 62 21.71 4.06 -32.03
N ARG A 63 21.07 2.99 -31.55
CA ARG A 63 21.68 1.65 -31.43
C ARG A 63 20.85 0.58 -32.15
N PRO A 64 21.49 -0.45 -32.74
CA PRO A 64 20.75 -1.57 -33.32
C PRO A 64 19.96 -2.31 -32.24
N ALA A 65 18.75 -2.75 -32.58
CA ALA A 65 17.91 -3.51 -31.67
C ALA A 65 18.60 -4.86 -31.34
N PRO A 66 18.65 -5.27 -30.05
CA PRO A 66 19.29 -6.52 -29.70
C PRO A 66 18.43 -7.73 -30.13
N SER A 67 19.04 -8.91 -30.30
CA SER A 67 18.29 -10.18 -30.34
C SER A 67 18.18 -10.79 -28.94
N VAL A 68 17.30 -11.77 -28.77
CA VAL A 68 17.15 -12.49 -27.51
C VAL A 68 17.14 -13.99 -27.76
N GLU A 69 17.95 -14.69 -26.99
CA GLU A 69 18.03 -16.15 -26.96
C GLU A 69 17.28 -16.71 -25.75
N PHE A 70 16.72 -17.90 -25.92
CA PHE A 70 15.94 -18.64 -24.92
C PHE A 70 16.51 -20.05 -24.73
N GLU A 71 16.38 -20.56 -23.51
CA GLU A 71 16.58 -21.98 -23.19
C GLU A 71 15.39 -22.49 -22.37
N LEU A 72 15.03 -23.74 -22.59
CA LEU A 72 13.94 -24.45 -21.92
C LEU A 72 14.46 -25.77 -21.37
N PHE A 73 13.97 -26.13 -20.19
CA PHE A 73 14.42 -27.23 -19.36
C PHE A 73 13.21 -28.00 -18.81
N GLY A 74 13.38 -29.29 -18.53
CA GLY A 74 12.42 -30.04 -17.73
C GLY A 74 12.49 -29.66 -16.24
N ALA A 75 11.54 -30.15 -15.44
CA ALA A 75 11.52 -29.98 -13.99
C ALA A 75 12.84 -30.40 -13.29
N ASP A 76 13.52 -31.41 -13.84
CA ASP A 76 14.82 -31.91 -13.38
C ASP A 76 16.03 -31.08 -13.85
N ARG A 77 15.78 -29.93 -14.48
CA ARG A 77 16.79 -29.03 -15.07
C ARG A 77 17.59 -29.67 -16.22
N THR A 78 17.08 -30.72 -16.84
CA THR A 78 17.64 -31.21 -18.11
C THR A 78 17.24 -30.28 -19.24
N ALA A 79 18.22 -29.88 -20.07
CA ALA A 79 17.95 -29.01 -21.22
C ALA A 79 17.04 -29.74 -22.22
N ARG A 80 15.90 -29.11 -22.55
CA ARG A 80 14.95 -29.57 -23.56
C ARG A 80 15.18 -28.85 -24.89
N LEU A 81 15.46 -27.55 -24.83
CA LEU A 81 15.83 -26.71 -25.96
C LEU A 81 16.85 -25.66 -25.53
N ALA A 82 17.83 -25.38 -26.38
CA ALA A 82 18.81 -24.33 -26.13
C ALA A 82 19.11 -23.51 -27.38
N GLY A 83 19.42 -22.23 -27.19
CA GLY A 83 19.77 -21.31 -28.28
C GLY A 83 18.60 -20.92 -29.19
N ALA A 84 17.36 -21.03 -28.71
CA ALA A 84 16.20 -20.62 -29.49
C ALA A 84 16.14 -19.08 -29.59
N THR A 85 15.85 -18.54 -30.78
CA THR A 85 15.78 -17.09 -31.00
C THR A 85 14.33 -16.65 -31.16
N GLY A 86 13.97 -15.56 -30.49
CA GLY A 86 12.61 -15.01 -30.59
C GLY A 86 12.45 -13.98 -31.72
N THR A 87 11.21 -13.73 -32.11
CA THR A 87 10.79 -12.75 -33.11
C THR A 87 10.38 -11.44 -32.43
N ARG A 88 10.87 -10.31 -32.95
CA ARG A 88 10.62 -8.98 -32.38
C ARG A 88 9.27 -8.39 -32.79
N GLY A 89 8.50 -7.90 -31.82
CA GLY A 89 7.27 -7.14 -32.01
C GLY A 89 7.50 -5.62 -32.15
N GLN A 90 6.46 -4.91 -32.62
CA GLN A 90 6.49 -3.44 -32.80
C GLN A 90 6.60 -2.67 -31.48
N ASP A 91 6.19 -3.29 -30.37
CA ASP A 91 6.23 -2.77 -29.01
C ASP A 91 7.61 -2.90 -28.34
N GLY A 92 8.59 -3.53 -29.00
CA GLY A 92 9.92 -3.75 -28.43
C GLY A 92 10.11 -5.09 -27.71
N ARG A 93 9.09 -5.97 -27.67
CA ARG A 93 9.20 -7.35 -27.14
C ARG A 93 9.82 -8.31 -28.14
N VAL A 94 10.39 -9.39 -27.64
CA VAL A 94 10.91 -10.53 -28.41
C VAL A 94 10.20 -11.80 -27.93
N ASN A 95 9.54 -12.50 -28.85
CA ASN A 95 8.61 -13.59 -28.59
C ASN A 95 9.13 -14.91 -29.16
N TRP A 96 9.07 -16.00 -28.39
CA TRP A 96 9.46 -17.33 -28.83
C TRP A 96 8.37 -18.34 -28.50
N VAL A 97 7.82 -18.96 -29.55
CA VAL A 97 6.84 -20.05 -29.41
C VAL A 97 7.58 -21.37 -29.18
N VAL A 98 7.28 -22.03 -28.06
CA VAL A 98 7.82 -23.36 -27.77
C VAL A 98 7.31 -24.34 -28.84
N PRO A 99 8.19 -25.09 -29.52
CA PRO A 99 7.78 -26.04 -30.55
C PRO A 99 6.86 -27.15 -30.03
N ALA A 100 5.97 -27.63 -30.89
CA ALA A 100 5.11 -28.77 -30.60
C ALA A 100 5.93 -30.03 -30.27
N GLY A 101 5.44 -30.83 -29.32
CA GLY A 101 6.08 -32.07 -28.88
C GLY A 101 7.23 -31.90 -27.88
N VAL A 102 7.55 -30.66 -27.49
CA VAL A 102 8.59 -30.36 -26.48
C VAL A 102 8.01 -30.41 -25.07
N LEU A 103 6.78 -29.91 -24.92
CA LEU A 103 6.03 -29.96 -23.68
C LEU A 103 5.06 -31.15 -23.68
N ALA A 104 4.91 -31.76 -22.52
CA ALA A 104 3.92 -32.77 -22.21
C ALA A 104 2.88 -32.17 -21.26
N ASP A 105 1.65 -32.68 -21.34
CA ASP A 105 0.55 -32.21 -20.52
C ASP A 105 0.74 -32.58 -19.05
N VAL A 106 0.27 -31.73 -18.14
CA VAL A 106 0.44 -31.82 -16.68
C VAL A 106 1.92 -31.98 -16.27
N ASN A 107 2.82 -31.25 -16.92
CA ASN A 107 4.26 -31.29 -16.61
C ASN A 107 4.85 -29.89 -16.36
N GLU A 108 5.80 -29.83 -15.45
CA GLU A 108 6.57 -28.63 -15.13
C GLU A 108 7.87 -28.54 -15.95
N TYR A 109 8.19 -27.31 -16.35
CA TYR A 109 9.33 -26.90 -17.14
C TYR A 109 9.92 -25.62 -16.54
N ALA A 110 11.16 -25.32 -16.92
CA ALA A 110 11.80 -24.06 -16.60
C ALA A 110 12.42 -23.42 -17.83
N TRP A 111 12.48 -22.10 -17.92
CA TRP A 111 13.10 -21.41 -19.05
C TRP A 111 13.88 -20.17 -18.60
N ARG A 112 14.82 -19.72 -19.43
CA ARG A 112 15.59 -18.48 -19.20
C ARG A 112 15.91 -17.81 -20.53
N SER A 113 16.28 -16.54 -20.48
CA SER A 113 16.61 -15.75 -21.67
C SER A 113 17.85 -14.88 -21.48
N ARG A 114 18.49 -14.48 -22.59
CA ARG A 114 19.59 -13.51 -22.58
C ARG A 114 19.57 -12.62 -23.82
N VAL A 115 19.98 -11.38 -23.63
CA VAL A 115 20.13 -10.40 -24.72
C VAL A 115 21.42 -10.67 -25.48
N VAL A 116 21.38 -10.57 -26.80
CA VAL A 116 22.55 -10.65 -27.68
C VAL A 116 22.68 -9.35 -28.46
N VAL A 117 23.79 -8.65 -28.29
CA VAL A 117 24.07 -7.37 -28.95
C VAL A 117 25.24 -7.56 -29.90
N SER A 118 25.01 -7.37 -31.20
CA SER A 118 26.05 -7.51 -32.24
C SER A 118 26.86 -8.82 -32.12
N GLY A 119 26.16 -9.93 -31.86
CA GLY A 119 26.77 -11.26 -31.70
C GLY A 119 27.43 -11.52 -30.34
N ARG A 120 27.38 -10.58 -29.39
CA ARG A 120 27.90 -10.78 -28.02
C ARG A 120 26.77 -11.11 -27.05
N PRO A 121 26.73 -12.31 -26.47
CA PRO A 121 25.70 -12.68 -25.50
C PRO A 121 25.93 -12.01 -24.14
N GLY A 122 24.86 -11.54 -23.53
CA GLY A 122 24.81 -11.09 -22.14
C GLY A 122 24.64 -12.24 -21.15
N ALA A 123 24.47 -11.89 -19.87
CA ALA A 123 24.14 -12.86 -18.83
C ALA A 123 22.75 -13.48 -19.05
N TRP A 124 22.60 -14.75 -18.67
CA TRP A 124 21.30 -15.38 -18.58
C TRP A 124 20.46 -14.73 -17.47
N SER A 125 19.16 -14.59 -17.71
CA SER A 125 18.20 -14.37 -16.65
C SER A 125 18.23 -15.54 -15.65
N GLU A 126 17.63 -15.32 -14.49
CA GLU A 126 17.15 -16.41 -13.63
C GLU A 126 16.24 -17.37 -14.41
N PHE A 127 15.89 -18.51 -13.81
CA PHE A 127 14.97 -19.47 -14.41
C PHE A 127 13.51 -19.18 -14.05
N GLN A 128 12.68 -18.94 -15.07
CA GLN A 128 11.22 -18.93 -15.01
C GLN A 128 10.68 -20.35 -14.98
N VAL A 129 9.55 -20.58 -14.31
CA VAL A 129 8.84 -21.88 -14.32
C VAL A 129 7.71 -21.82 -15.35
N LEU A 130 7.26 -22.97 -15.84
CA LEU A 130 6.14 -23.16 -16.77
C LEU A 130 5.50 -24.52 -16.49
N VAL A 131 4.21 -24.59 -16.17
CA VAL A 131 3.43 -25.83 -16.08
C VAL A 131 2.57 -25.92 -17.33
N ALA A 132 2.69 -26.97 -18.14
CA ALA A 132 1.72 -27.19 -19.21
C ALA A 132 0.54 -28.00 -18.66
N ASP A 133 -0.70 -27.51 -18.73
CA ASP A 133 -1.92 -28.19 -18.27
C ASP A 133 -3.12 -27.86 -19.17
N THR A 134 -3.56 -28.82 -19.97
CA THR A 134 -4.64 -28.67 -20.96
C THR A 134 -6.05 -28.93 -20.40
N ALA A 135 -6.20 -29.21 -19.10
CA ALA A 135 -7.50 -29.56 -18.52
C ALA A 135 -8.56 -28.44 -18.63
N GLU A 136 -9.76 -28.82 -19.11
CA GLU A 136 -10.93 -27.95 -19.31
C GLU A 136 -11.53 -27.42 -17.98
N GLY A 137 -12.03 -26.18 -18.00
CA GLY A 137 -12.89 -25.65 -16.92
C GLY A 137 -12.78 -24.15 -16.61
N VAL A 138 -11.77 -23.45 -17.15
CA VAL A 138 -11.72 -21.98 -17.14
C VAL A 138 -11.05 -21.54 -18.45
N ASP A 139 -11.76 -20.87 -19.35
CA ASP A 139 -11.13 -20.19 -20.49
C ASP A 139 -10.20 -19.10 -19.95
N LEU A 140 -8.92 -19.43 -19.76
CA LEU A 140 -7.89 -18.47 -19.42
C LEU A 140 -7.43 -17.82 -20.74
N PRO A 141 -7.44 -16.49 -20.86
CA PRO A 141 -7.16 -15.88 -22.15
C PRO A 141 -5.71 -16.17 -22.61
N SER A 142 -5.44 -16.10 -23.91
CA SER A 142 -4.09 -16.30 -24.46
C SER A 142 -3.20 -15.04 -24.35
N SER A 143 -3.79 -13.90 -24.00
CA SER A 143 -3.11 -12.63 -23.73
C SER A 143 -3.89 -11.84 -22.67
N PRO A 144 -3.20 -11.13 -21.76
CA PRO A 144 -3.83 -10.18 -20.86
C PRO A 144 -4.73 -9.22 -21.64
N PRO A 145 -5.96 -8.99 -21.19
CA PRO A 145 -6.82 -7.99 -21.81
C PRO A 145 -6.16 -6.61 -21.76
N THR A 146 -6.41 -5.82 -22.81
CA THR A 146 -6.12 -4.39 -22.77
C THR A 146 -7.04 -3.74 -21.74
N PRO A 147 -6.52 -2.94 -20.79
CA PRO A 147 -7.37 -2.21 -19.86
C PRO A 147 -8.38 -1.35 -20.61
N ARG A 148 -9.60 -1.25 -20.09
CA ARG A 148 -10.59 -0.31 -20.62
C ARG A 148 -10.21 1.13 -20.28
N ALA A 149 -10.83 2.09 -20.97
CA ALA A 149 -10.78 3.48 -20.54
C ALA A 149 -11.33 3.59 -19.11
N VAL A 150 -10.79 4.53 -18.33
CA VAL A 150 -11.36 4.82 -17.02
C VAL A 150 -12.77 5.39 -17.17
N GLU A 151 -13.63 5.07 -16.20
CA GLU A 151 -14.99 5.60 -16.12
C GLU A 151 -15.05 6.72 -15.08
N GLY A 152 -16.11 7.53 -15.09
CA GLY A 152 -16.31 8.60 -14.12
C GLY A 152 -15.19 9.66 -14.10
N LEU A 153 -14.43 9.81 -15.20
CA LEU A 153 -13.34 10.78 -15.29
C LEU A 153 -13.89 12.19 -15.10
N ALA A 154 -13.41 12.87 -14.08
CA ALA A 154 -13.75 14.24 -13.76
C ALA A 154 -12.50 15.03 -13.40
N VAL A 155 -12.56 16.34 -13.62
CA VAL A 155 -11.55 17.28 -13.13
C VAL A 155 -12.22 18.31 -12.24
N THR A 156 -11.67 18.47 -11.05
CA THR A 156 -11.95 19.61 -10.18
C THR A 156 -10.82 20.63 -10.37
N PRO A 157 -11.12 21.86 -10.85
CA PRO A 157 -10.13 22.93 -10.92
C PRO A 157 -9.41 23.12 -9.58
N ALA A 158 -8.08 23.06 -9.60
CA ALA A 158 -7.25 23.24 -8.42
C ALA A 158 -6.40 24.51 -8.59
N ASP A 159 -5.90 25.05 -7.47
CA ASP A 159 -4.97 26.17 -7.51
C ASP A 159 -3.71 25.79 -8.30
N GLY A 160 -3.46 26.50 -9.41
CA GLY A 160 -2.32 26.23 -10.30
C GLY A 160 -2.35 24.86 -11.01
N GLY A 161 -3.51 24.21 -11.11
CA GLY A 161 -3.63 22.87 -11.69
C GLY A 161 -5.04 22.31 -11.82
N GLY A 162 -5.13 20.99 -11.83
CA GLY A 162 -6.39 20.25 -11.74
C GLY A 162 -6.23 19.00 -10.87
N TYR A 163 -7.25 18.74 -10.05
CA TYR A 163 -7.41 17.47 -9.34
C TYR A 163 -8.29 16.56 -10.17
N VAL A 164 -7.67 15.53 -10.74
CA VAL A 164 -8.31 14.60 -11.67
C VAL A 164 -8.71 13.36 -10.89
N THR A 165 -9.96 12.93 -11.00
CA THR A 165 -10.50 11.74 -10.34
C THR A 165 -11.14 10.81 -11.36
N TRP A 166 -11.08 9.51 -11.12
CA TRP A 166 -11.71 8.51 -11.97
C TRP A 166 -12.13 7.28 -11.16
N GLN A 167 -12.99 6.46 -11.73
CA GLN A 167 -13.21 5.10 -11.26
C GLN A 167 -12.15 4.19 -11.87
N GLY A 168 -11.59 3.29 -11.06
CA GLY A 168 -10.56 2.36 -11.51
C GLY A 168 -10.94 1.66 -12.81
N ALA A 169 -10.02 1.61 -13.77
CA ALA A 169 -10.31 1.00 -15.06
C ALA A 169 -10.53 -0.51 -14.89
N ASP A 170 -11.50 -1.07 -15.61
CA ASP A 170 -11.62 -2.52 -15.77
C ASP A 170 -10.37 -3.03 -16.50
N PRO A 171 -9.47 -3.75 -15.81
CA PRO A 171 -8.27 -4.27 -16.43
C PRO A 171 -8.59 -5.43 -17.38
N GLY A 172 -9.83 -5.95 -17.33
CA GLY A 172 -10.28 -7.18 -17.92
C GLY A 172 -9.99 -8.40 -17.02
N PRO A 173 -10.58 -9.57 -17.35
CA PRO A 173 -10.49 -10.77 -16.53
C PRO A 173 -9.04 -11.15 -16.19
N GLY A 174 -8.74 -11.25 -14.89
CA GLY A 174 -7.46 -11.74 -14.40
C GLY A 174 -6.28 -10.78 -14.54
N ALA A 175 -6.46 -9.59 -15.13
CA ALA A 175 -5.44 -8.55 -15.23
C ALA A 175 -5.55 -7.52 -14.10
N PHE A 176 -4.50 -6.72 -13.95
CA PHE A 176 -4.48 -5.55 -13.06
C PHE A 176 -3.99 -4.33 -13.81
N VAL A 177 -4.53 -3.17 -13.47
CA VAL A 177 -3.89 -1.90 -13.80
C VAL A 177 -2.66 -1.77 -12.93
N THR A 178 -1.52 -1.48 -13.53
CA THR A 178 -0.24 -1.32 -12.82
C THR A 178 0.06 0.13 -12.54
N HIS A 179 -0.38 1.02 -13.42
CA HIS A 179 -0.27 2.47 -13.26
C HIS A 179 -1.25 3.19 -14.19
N TYR A 180 -1.51 4.45 -13.87
CA TYR A 180 -2.19 5.39 -14.75
C TYR A 180 -1.22 6.48 -15.21
N VAL A 181 -1.36 6.89 -16.45
CA VAL A 181 -0.75 8.11 -16.97
C VAL A 181 -1.82 9.18 -17.04
N VAL A 182 -1.61 10.29 -16.34
CA VAL A 182 -2.52 11.44 -16.29
C VAL A 182 -1.84 12.64 -16.94
N GLU A 183 -2.49 13.25 -17.91
CA GLU A 183 -1.93 14.30 -18.74
C GLU A 183 -2.88 15.49 -18.86
N ALA A 184 -2.36 16.71 -18.88
CA ALA A 184 -3.14 17.91 -19.17
C ALA A 184 -2.70 18.51 -20.50
N TYR A 185 -3.64 18.63 -21.43
CA TYR A 185 -3.42 19.19 -22.77
C TYR A 185 -4.03 20.59 -22.81
N PRO A 186 -3.34 21.62 -23.32
CA PRO A 186 -4.02 22.86 -23.68
C PRO A 186 -5.19 22.53 -24.61
N ALA A 187 -6.36 23.14 -24.41
CA ALA A 187 -7.58 22.79 -25.13
C ALA A 187 -7.36 22.80 -26.66
N GLY A 188 -7.71 21.69 -27.33
CA GLY A 188 -7.45 21.47 -28.77
C GLY A 188 -6.00 21.14 -29.15
N GLY A 189 -5.08 21.06 -28.19
CA GLY A 189 -3.69 20.70 -28.38
C GLY A 189 -3.43 19.19 -28.32
N THR A 190 -2.35 18.74 -28.97
CA THR A 190 -1.95 17.32 -29.02
C THR A 190 -0.73 16.98 -28.15
N THR A 191 -0.09 18.00 -27.56
CA THR A 191 1.08 17.83 -26.69
C THR A 191 0.68 18.17 -25.26
N PRO A 192 0.96 17.29 -24.27
CA PRO A 192 0.64 17.57 -22.89
C PRO A 192 1.53 18.71 -22.36
N ALA A 193 0.93 19.65 -21.63
CA ALA A 193 1.63 20.69 -20.88
C ALA A 193 2.17 20.16 -19.53
N ALA A 194 1.52 19.14 -18.99
CA ALA A 194 1.94 18.44 -17.77
C ALA A 194 1.55 16.97 -17.84
N GLN A 195 2.32 16.12 -17.18
CA GLN A 195 2.10 14.68 -17.08
C GLN A 195 2.49 14.19 -15.69
N VAL A 196 1.67 13.29 -15.13
CA VAL A 196 1.90 12.60 -13.87
C VAL A 196 1.65 11.11 -14.07
N VAL A 197 2.44 10.27 -13.42
CA VAL A 197 2.23 8.81 -13.39
C VAL A 197 1.92 8.41 -11.96
N VAL A 198 0.80 7.72 -11.76
CA VAL A 198 0.36 7.24 -10.44
C VAL A 198 0.20 5.72 -10.45
N ASP A 199 0.27 5.10 -9.27
CA ASP A 199 0.11 3.64 -9.11
C ASP A 199 -1.28 3.17 -9.57
N GLY A 200 -1.40 1.91 -10.01
CA GLY A 200 -2.67 1.34 -10.47
C GLY A 200 -3.75 1.23 -9.40
N THR A 201 -3.37 1.39 -8.13
CA THR A 201 -4.29 1.51 -6.99
C THR A 201 -4.84 2.92 -6.78
N GLU A 202 -4.30 3.93 -7.46
CA GLU A 202 -4.80 5.30 -7.36
C GLU A 202 -6.03 5.52 -8.25
N ASP A 203 -6.93 6.34 -7.74
CA ASP A 203 -8.19 6.78 -8.34
C ASP A 203 -8.20 8.29 -8.60
N HIS A 204 -7.05 8.94 -8.39
CA HIS A 204 -6.90 10.37 -8.58
C HIS A 204 -5.43 10.76 -8.88
N ALA A 205 -5.25 11.97 -9.39
CA ALA A 205 -3.95 12.60 -9.55
C ALA A 205 -4.04 14.13 -9.47
N VAL A 206 -2.93 14.75 -9.07
CA VAL A 206 -2.77 16.20 -9.03
C VAL A 206 -1.90 16.60 -10.21
N VAL A 207 -2.46 17.39 -11.12
CA VAL A 207 -1.70 17.92 -12.26
C VAL A 207 -1.46 19.41 -12.04
N GLY A 208 -0.28 19.75 -11.53
CA GLY A 208 0.12 21.13 -11.21
C GLY A 208 0.96 21.82 -12.30
N GLY A 209 1.36 23.07 -12.03
CA GLY A 209 2.20 23.86 -12.91
C GLY A 209 1.48 24.43 -14.14
N LEU A 210 0.15 24.52 -14.07
CA LEU A 210 -0.70 24.99 -15.16
C LEU A 210 -1.10 26.45 -14.96
N SER A 211 -1.26 27.18 -16.06
CA SER A 211 -1.69 28.59 -16.03
C SER A 211 -3.20 28.70 -15.90
N ALA A 212 -3.70 29.48 -14.94
CA ALA A 212 -5.14 29.78 -14.81
C ALA A 212 -5.71 30.54 -16.03
N GLN A 213 -4.87 31.08 -16.92
CA GLN A 213 -5.27 31.76 -18.15
C GLN A 213 -5.52 30.83 -19.33
N VAL A 214 -5.23 29.53 -19.18
CA VAL A 214 -5.35 28.53 -20.25
C VAL A 214 -6.39 27.49 -19.86
N GLU A 215 -7.20 27.07 -20.83
CA GLU A 215 -8.09 25.91 -20.68
C GLU A 215 -7.34 24.63 -21.01
N TYR A 216 -7.56 23.60 -20.21
CA TYR A 216 -6.94 22.28 -20.39
C TYR A 216 -7.98 21.17 -20.44
N GLU A 217 -7.74 20.19 -21.29
CA GLU A 217 -8.40 18.89 -21.27
C GLU A 217 -7.49 17.90 -20.56
N TYR A 218 -8.05 17.15 -19.61
CA TYR A 218 -7.30 16.20 -18.81
C TYR A 218 -7.56 14.79 -19.34
N GLY A 219 -6.50 14.05 -19.60
CA GLY A 219 -6.53 12.68 -20.09
C GLY A 219 -6.04 11.70 -19.04
N VAL A 220 -6.72 10.55 -18.93
CA VAL A 220 -6.26 9.42 -18.09
C VAL A 220 -6.20 8.16 -18.95
N THR A 221 -5.04 7.51 -18.92
CA THR A 221 -4.79 6.24 -19.60
C THR A 221 -4.43 5.19 -18.58
N ALA A 222 -5.15 4.07 -18.56
CA ALA A 222 -4.84 2.91 -17.72
C ALA A 222 -3.85 1.99 -18.44
N LEU A 223 -2.84 1.50 -17.73
CA LEU A 223 -1.84 0.58 -18.27
C LEU A 223 -1.70 -0.66 -17.39
N ASN A 224 -1.43 -1.81 -18.02
CA ASN A 224 -0.98 -3.01 -17.32
C ASN A 224 0.44 -3.38 -17.76
N ASP A 225 0.98 -4.52 -17.28
CA ASP A 225 2.35 -4.94 -17.64
C ASP A 225 2.52 -5.25 -19.15
N TRP A 226 1.45 -5.23 -19.96
CA TRP A 226 1.45 -5.62 -21.37
C TRP A 226 0.92 -4.56 -22.33
N HIS A 227 -0.14 -3.86 -21.95
CA HIS A 227 -0.93 -3.01 -22.84
C HIS A 227 -1.25 -1.66 -22.19
N ALA A 228 -1.34 -0.63 -23.03
CA ALA A 228 -2.00 0.62 -22.68
C ALA A 228 -3.45 0.57 -23.17
N GLY A 229 -4.39 0.95 -22.31
CA GLY A 229 -5.78 1.14 -22.66
C GLY A 229 -6.02 2.41 -23.49
N PRO A 230 -7.26 2.62 -23.97
CA PRO A 230 -7.64 3.90 -24.56
C PRO A 230 -7.66 5.01 -23.50
N ALA A 231 -7.24 6.22 -23.89
CA ALA A 231 -7.31 7.39 -23.02
C ALA A 231 -8.75 7.90 -22.92
N ALA A 232 -9.24 8.13 -21.70
CA ALA A 232 -10.42 8.95 -21.45
C ALA A 232 -9.99 10.42 -21.37
N ARG A 233 -10.83 11.37 -21.82
CA ARG A 233 -10.57 12.81 -21.75
C ARG A 233 -11.76 13.57 -21.16
N THR A 234 -11.48 14.61 -20.38
CA THR A 234 -12.47 15.57 -19.91
C THR A 234 -12.81 16.60 -20.99
N GLY A 235 -13.87 17.38 -20.77
CA GLY A 235 -14.00 18.69 -21.42
C GLY A 235 -12.94 19.69 -20.91
N PRO A 236 -12.81 20.86 -21.56
CA PRO A 236 -11.86 21.88 -21.15
C PRO A 236 -12.25 22.49 -19.79
N ALA A 237 -11.25 22.66 -18.92
CA ALA A 237 -11.38 23.34 -17.63
C ALA A 237 -10.20 24.29 -17.40
N ARG A 238 -10.45 25.41 -16.72
CA ARG A 238 -9.40 26.34 -16.29
C ARG A 238 -8.97 25.99 -14.87
N PRO A 239 -7.67 25.99 -14.56
CA PRO A 239 -7.20 25.97 -13.19
C PRO A 239 -7.87 27.07 -12.36
N ALA A 240 -8.18 26.75 -11.11
CA ALA A 240 -8.72 27.72 -10.18
C ALA A 240 -7.58 28.62 -9.63
N VAL A 241 -7.98 29.71 -8.98
CA VAL A 241 -7.07 30.55 -8.20
C VAL A 241 -7.59 30.56 -6.78
N ALA A 242 -6.78 30.09 -5.84
CA ALA A 242 -7.16 30.11 -4.43
C ALA A 242 -7.23 31.54 -3.88
N PRO A 243 -8.14 31.82 -2.93
CA PRO A 243 -8.28 33.14 -2.32
C PRO A 243 -7.08 33.52 -1.43
N LEU A 244 -6.29 32.53 -1.00
CA LEU A 244 -5.04 32.66 -0.27
C LEU A 244 -4.00 31.73 -0.87
N PRO A 245 -2.68 31.98 -0.67
CA PRO A 245 -1.64 31.04 -1.07
C PRO A 245 -1.86 29.65 -0.48
N ALA A 246 -1.66 28.60 -1.27
CA ALA A 246 -1.84 27.21 -0.82
C ALA A 246 -1.06 26.86 0.46
N ALA A 247 0.10 27.49 0.69
CA ALA A 247 0.89 27.34 1.89
C ALA A 247 0.14 27.74 3.17
N GLU A 248 -0.73 28.75 3.11
CA GLU A 248 -1.50 29.20 4.28
C GLU A 248 -2.57 28.17 4.67
N PHE A 249 -3.31 27.63 3.69
CA PHE A 249 -4.25 26.53 3.91
C PHE A 249 -3.56 25.26 4.44
N THR A 250 -2.36 24.98 3.95
CA THR A 250 -1.52 23.87 4.45
C THR A 250 -1.13 24.07 5.91
N THR A 251 -0.71 25.29 6.27
CA THR A 251 -0.36 25.63 7.66
C THR A 251 -1.56 25.48 8.58
N MET A 252 -2.72 26.04 8.22
CA MET A 252 -3.93 25.92 9.04
C MET A 252 -4.35 24.45 9.25
N SER A 253 -4.28 23.64 8.19
CA SER A 253 -4.59 22.20 8.25
C SER A 253 -3.60 21.43 9.14
N THR A 254 -2.31 21.76 9.06
CA THR A 254 -1.27 21.15 9.91
C THR A 254 -1.45 21.55 11.37
N GLU A 255 -1.73 22.82 11.63
CA GLU A 255 -1.97 23.36 12.98
C GLU A 255 -3.22 22.75 13.64
N TYR A 256 -4.27 22.45 12.87
CA TYR A 256 -5.41 21.67 13.36
C TYR A 256 -4.97 20.27 13.86
N LEU A 257 -4.18 19.54 13.07
CA LEU A 257 -3.68 18.22 13.49
C LEU A 257 -2.81 18.31 14.75
N LEU A 258 -1.91 19.31 14.82
CA LEU A 258 -1.04 19.52 15.99
C LEU A 258 -1.84 19.92 17.24
N ALA A 259 -2.89 20.74 17.10
CA ALA A 259 -3.77 21.10 18.21
C ALA A 259 -4.49 19.86 18.78
N ARG A 260 -4.98 18.96 17.92
CA ARG A 260 -5.52 17.66 18.35
C ARG A 260 -4.46 16.79 19.02
N GLY A 261 -3.24 16.77 18.47
CA GLY A 261 -2.09 16.11 19.07
C GLY A 261 -1.80 16.53 20.52
N LYS A 262 -1.91 17.83 20.82
CA LYS A 262 -1.77 18.36 22.19
C LYS A 262 -2.82 17.80 23.15
N LEU A 263 -4.05 17.58 22.68
CA LEU A 263 -5.10 16.93 23.48
C LEU A 263 -4.73 15.48 23.76
N SER A 264 -4.35 14.71 22.73
CA SER A 264 -3.93 13.32 22.87
C SER A 264 -2.75 13.17 23.84
N ALA A 265 -1.75 14.05 23.74
CA ALA A 265 -0.54 14.04 24.57
C ALA A 265 -0.73 14.60 25.98
N GLY A 266 -1.89 15.22 26.27
CA GLY A 266 -2.14 15.86 27.57
C GLY A 266 -1.42 17.20 27.77
N GLU A 267 -0.84 17.79 26.72
CA GLU A 267 -0.28 19.14 26.74
C GLU A 267 -1.37 20.21 26.85
N ALA A 268 -2.58 19.90 26.39
CA ALA A 268 -3.78 20.68 26.62
C ALA A 268 -4.84 19.81 27.32
N ALA A 269 -5.47 20.35 28.37
CA ALA A 269 -6.50 19.65 29.12
C ALA A 269 -7.85 19.67 28.40
N THR A 270 -8.13 20.73 27.64
CA THR A 270 -9.42 20.96 26.97
C THR A 270 -9.24 21.37 25.50
N PRO A 271 -10.23 21.09 24.62
CA PRO A 271 -10.20 21.54 23.24
C PRO A 271 -10.00 23.06 23.07
N ALA A 272 -10.59 23.87 23.96
CA ALA A 272 -10.43 25.31 23.95
C ALA A 272 -8.97 25.73 24.18
N GLU A 273 -8.31 25.12 25.16
CA GLU A 273 -6.89 25.37 25.44
C GLU A 273 -5.99 24.97 24.27
N ALA A 274 -6.26 23.83 23.65
CA ALA A 274 -5.50 23.36 22.50
C ALA A 274 -5.62 24.32 21.30
N ALA A 275 -6.83 24.81 21.03
CA ALA A 275 -7.09 25.79 19.98
C ALA A 275 -6.37 27.12 20.25
N GLU A 276 -6.48 27.68 21.46
CA GLU A 276 -5.83 28.96 21.83
C GLU A 276 -4.31 28.92 21.72
N ALA A 277 -3.71 27.76 21.94
CA ALA A 277 -2.27 27.56 21.84
C ALA A 277 -1.74 27.48 20.39
N SER A 278 -2.62 27.49 19.38
CA SER A 278 -2.20 27.45 17.97
C SER A 278 -2.01 28.85 17.37
N PRO A 279 -0.97 29.08 16.55
CA PRO A 279 -0.85 30.27 15.71
C PRO A 279 -2.04 30.48 14.76
N SER A 280 -2.75 29.41 14.39
CA SER A 280 -3.92 29.43 13.50
C SER A 280 -5.26 29.37 14.25
N ARG A 281 -5.28 29.71 15.55
CA ARG A 281 -6.46 29.59 16.42
C ARG A 281 -7.76 30.13 15.83
N ASP A 282 -7.73 31.27 15.14
CA ASP A 282 -8.93 31.90 14.58
C ASP A 282 -9.56 31.01 13.49
N ALA A 283 -8.73 30.30 12.72
CA ALA A 283 -9.18 29.42 11.65
C ALA A 283 -9.62 28.04 12.14
N ILE A 284 -8.97 27.48 13.18
CA ILE A 284 -9.16 26.06 13.54
C ILE A 284 -10.04 25.83 14.77
N ARG A 285 -10.40 26.89 15.51
CA ARG A 285 -11.02 26.78 16.83
C ARG A 285 -12.24 25.86 16.83
N ASP A 286 -13.21 26.13 15.96
CA ASP A 286 -14.50 25.44 16.00
C ASP A 286 -14.36 23.96 15.62
N ALA A 287 -13.50 23.64 14.65
CA ALA A 287 -13.14 22.26 14.33
C ALA A 287 -12.47 21.55 15.52
N VAL A 288 -11.51 22.19 16.20
CA VAL A 288 -10.86 21.61 17.38
C VAL A 288 -11.86 21.40 18.53
N LEU A 289 -12.77 22.35 18.76
CA LEU A 289 -13.83 22.22 19.77
C LEU A 289 -14.80 21.06 19.45
N THR A 290 -15.06 20.83 18.16
CA THR A 290 -15.96 19.77 17.69
C THR A 290 -15.31 18.39 17.79
N ASP A 291 -14.07 18.25 17.31
CA ASP A 291 -13.41 16.95 17.15
C ASP A 291 -12.57 16.55 18.38
N GLY A 292 -12.03 17.53 19.10
CA GLY A 292 -11.13 17.34 20.23
C GLY A 292 -11.65 16.50 21.41
N PRO A 293 -12.96 16.44 21.71
CA PRO A 293 -13.48 15.54 22.74
C PRO A 293 -13.12 14.07 22.52
N GLU A 294 -13.03 13.59 21.27
CA GLU A 294 -12.63 12.21 20.98
C GLU A 294 -11.17 11.95 21.39
N ASP A 295 -10.27 12.91 21.17
CA ASP A 295 -8.86 12.79 21.53
C ASP A 295 -8.66 12.72 23.06
N VAL A 296 -9.47 13.50 23.79
CA VAL A 296 -9.49 13.47 25.26
C VAL A 296 -10.01 12.13 25.78
N GLU A 297 -11.11 11.63 25.22
CA GLU A 297 -11.65 10.31 25.57
C GLU A 297 -10.61 9.20 25.32
N GLN A 298 -9.96 9.23 24.15
CA GLN A 298 -8.93 8.24 23.79
C GLN A 298 -7.75 8.30 24.76
N ARG A 299 -7.24 9.50 25.07
CA ARG A 299 -6.16 9.68 26.06
C ARG A 299 -6.53 9.06 27.41
N GLU A 300 -7.70 9.40 27.95
CA GLU A 300 -8.15 8.88 29.24
C GLU A 300 -8.36 7.36 29.23
N PHE A 301 -8.85 6.84 28.11
CA PHE A 301 -9.02 5.41 27.92
C PHE A 301 -7.68 4.67 27.91
N LEU A 302 -6.67 5.16 27.19
CA LEU A 302 -5.34 4.55 27.14
C LEU A 302 -4.58 4.72 28.46
N ALA A 303 -4.70 5.86 29.14
CA ALA A 303 -4.05 6.12 30.43
C ALA A 303 -4.49 5.11 31.51
N LYS A 304 -5.78 4.73 31.55
CA LYS A 304 -6.29 3.67 32.45
C LYS A 304 -5.62 2.30 32.20
N ARG A 305 -5.07 2.11 31.00
CA ARG A 305 -4.35 0.90 30.58
C ARG A 305 -2.83 1.06 30.65
N ARG A 306 -2.35 2.13 31.30
CA ARG A 306 -0.92 2.44 31.47
C ARG A 306 -0.22 2.66 30.13
N LEU A 307 -0.92 3.24 29.16
CA LEU A 307 -0.36 3.68 27.89
C LEU A 307 -0.62 5.18 27.75
N ASP A 308 0.44 5.99 27.80
CA ASP A 308 0.34 7.43 27.64
C ASP A 308 0.80 7.82 26.23
N ILE A 309 0.09 8.75 25.59
CA ILE A 309 0.64 9.49 24.46
C ILE A 309 1.49 10.63 25.04
N THR A 310 2.74 10.76 24.59
CA THR A 310 3.71 11.70 25.16
C THR A 310 4.09 12.83 24.21
N SER A 311 3.80 12.67 22.92
CA SER A 311 4.08 13.69 21.90
C SER A 311 3.28 13.40 20.65
N HIS A 312 3.10 14.40 19.81
CA HIS A 312 2.57 14.26 18.46
C HIS A 312 3.34 15.15 17.50
N VAL A 313 3.63 14.61 16.33
CA VAL A 313 4.14 15.37 15.19
C VAL A 313 3.28 15.04 13.98
N ALA A 314 3.01 16.05 13.16
CA ALA A 314 2.26 15.92 11.93
C ALA A 314 2.93 16.73 10.81
N SER A 315 2.89 16.21 9.60
CA SER A 315 3.23 16.94 8.38
C SER A 315 2.28 16.55 7.25
N LEU A 316 2.07 17.48 6.32
CA LEU A 316 1.25 17.27 5.13
C LEU A 316 2.13 17.20 3.87
N SER A 317 1.83 16.26 2.99
CA SER A 317 2.39 16.13 1.64
C SER A 317 1.27 15.98 0.60
N ASP A 318 1.63 15.99 -0.69
CA ASP A 318 0.69 15.83 -1.81
C ASP A 318 -0.52 16.78 -1.72
N VAL A 319 -0.24 18.01 -1.29
CA VAL A 319 -1.27 19.00 -0.98
C VAL A 319 -1.89 19.55 -2.26
N VAL A 320 -3.22 19.56 -2.28
CA VAL A 320 -4.03 20.18 -3.33
C VAL A 320 -5.02 21.13 -2.69
N VAL A 321 -5.15 22.32 -3.25
CA VAL A 321 -6.15 23.30 -2.83
C VAL A 321 -7.20 23.45 -3.92
N LEU A 322 -8.46 23.25 -3.54
CA LEU A 322 -9.63 23.18 -4.41
C LEU A 322 -10.64 24.26 -4.01
N PRO A 323 -10.54 25.47 -4.57
CA PRO A 323 -11.55 26.50 -4.39
C PRO A 323 -12.86 26.09 -5.07
N SER A 324 -13.99 26.27 -4.40
CA SER A 324 -15.30 26.06 -5.02
C SER A 324 -15.59 27.15 -6.06
N PRO A 325 -16.33 26.84 -7.15
CA PRO A 325 -16.63 27.82 -8.19
C PRO A 325 -17.40 29.06 -7.72
N ASP A 326 -18.19 28.94 -6.65
CA ASP A 326 -18.94 30.03 -6.01
C ASP A 326 -18.11 30.80 -4.96
N GLY A 327 -16.88 30.37 -4.68
CA GLY A 327 -16.00 30.95 -3.67
C GLY A 327 -16.47 30.75 -2.22
N ALA A 328 -17.48 29.90 -2.00
CA ALA A 328 -18.03 29.63 -0.68
C ALA A 328 -17.20 28.65 0.17
N THR A 329 -16.34 27.85 -0.47
CA THR A 329 -15.54 26.81 0.19
C THR A 329 -14.15 26.70 -0.43
N VAL A 330 -13.15 26.35 0.36
CA VAL A 330 -11.85 25.87 -0.11
C VAL A 330 -11.57 24.50 0.50
N THR A 331 -11.42 23.48 -0.31
CA THR A 331 -11.06 22.13 0.15
C THR A 331 -9.57 21.88 -0.03
N VAL A 332 -8.89 21.41 1.01
CA VAL A 332 -7.50 20.95 0.97
C VAL A 332 -7.48 19.43 1.03
N LEU A 333 -6.93 18.79 0.01
CA LEU A 333 -6.65 17.36 0.03
C LEU A 333 -5.16 17.17 0.28
N ALA A 334 -4.77 16.36 1.27
CA ALA A 334 -3.37 16.14 1.59
C ALA A 334 -3.13 14.76 2.22
N THR A 335 -1.94 14.18 2.00
CA THR A 335 -1.48 13.02 2.76
C THR A 335 -0.93 13.52 4.09
N ALA A 336 -1.50 13.06 5.21
CA ALA A 336 -1.02 13.39 6.54
C ALA A 336 -0.12 12.28 7.07
N GLU A 337 1.09 12.65 7.41
CA GLU A 337 2.08 11.80 8.09
C GLU A 337 2.11 12.19 9.56
N GLN A 338 1.76 11.25 10.44
CA GLN A 338 1.63 11.50 11.87
C GLN A 338 2.42 10.49 12.68
N THR A 339 3.08 10.97 13.74
CA THR A 339 3.73 10.11 14.74
C THR A 339 3.29 10.51 16.13
N PHE A 340 2.73 9.55 16.86
CA PHE A 340 2.33 9.68 18.25
C PHE A 340 3.37 8.97 19.11
N GLY A 341 4.14 9.72 19.90
CA GLY A 341 5.02 9.11 20.89
C GLY A 341 4.17 8.39 21.92
N GLN A 342 4.37 7.09 22.15
CA GLN A 342 3.64 6.35 23.18
C GLN A 342 4.59 5.78 24.22
N ARG A 343 4.20 5.89 25.48
CA ARG A 343 4.90 5.34 26.63
C ARG A 343 4.01 4.31 27.32
N ALA A 344 4.36 3.04 27.15
CA ALA A 344 3.74 1.93 27.85
C ALA A 344 4.42 1.71 29.20
N THR A 345 3.64 1.55 30.27
CA THR A 345 4.11 1.23 31.62
C THR A 345 3.53 -0.10 32.07
N SER A 346 4.37 -0.99 32.61
CA SER A 346 3.97 -2.32 33.06
C SER A 346 3.53 -2.33 34.53
N THR A 347 2.99 -3.46 35.00
CA THR A 347 2.56 -3.63 36.40
C THR A 347 3.69 -3.50 37.41
N ASP A 348 4.89 -3.93 37.04
CA ASP A 348 6.13 -3.87 37.81
C ASP A 348 6.90 -2.54 37.68
N GLY A 349 6.33 -1.53 36.98
CA GLY A 349 6.93 -0.21 36.84
C GLY A 349 7.99 -0.08 35.72
N GLY A 350 8.18 -1.12 34.90
CA GLY A 350 8.93 -1.01 33.65
C GLY A 350 8.28 -0.02 32.68
N VAL A 351 9.09 0.57 31.80
CA VAL A 351 8.62 1.56 30.80
C VAL A 351 9.20 1.21 29.43
N GLN A 352 8.36 1.29 28.39
CA GLN A 352 8.75 1.10 27.00
C GLN A 352 8.19 2.23 26.13
N GLN A 353 9.04 2.79 25.26
CA GLN A 353 8.61 3.72 24.21
C GLN A 353 8.26 2.93 22.95
N VAL A 354 7.06 3.18 22.41
CA VAL A 354 6.54 2.53 21.20
C VAL A 354 5.77 3.56 20.38
N PRO A 355 6.43 4.36 19.53
CA PRO A 355 5.73 5.35 18.73
C PRO A 355 4.74 4.70 17.75
N GLU A 356 3.51 5.21 17.71
CA GLU A 356 2.54 4.88 16.66
C GLU A 356 2.76 5.81 15.47
N GLU A 357 2.76 5.23 14.27
CA GLU A 357 2.89 5.98 13.02
C GLU A 357 1.63 5.79 12.18
N ARG A 358 1.15 6.86 11.54
CA ARG A 358 -0.02 6.87 10.64
C ARG A 358 0.31 7.62 9.36
N SER A 359 -0.14 7.09 8.23
CA SER A 359 -0.08 7.76 6.93
C SER A 359 -1.42 7.58 6.24
N GLY A 360 -2.06 8.67 5.83
CA GLY A 360 -3.32 8.60 5.11
C GLY A 360 -3.84 9.93 4.64
N ARG A 361 -4.75 9.90 3.67
CA ARG A 361 -5.25 11.11 3.01
C ARG A 361 -6.38 11.76 3.80
N TYR A 362 -6.25 13.06 4.05
CA TYR A 362 -7.23 13.91 4.69
C TYR A 362 -7.89 14.86 3.68
N GLU A 363 -9.13 15.22 3.99
CA GLU A 363 -9.87 16.31 3.36
C GLU A 363 -10.19 17.39 4.41
N PHE A 364 -9.69 18.60 4.22
CA PHE A 364 -9.97 19.76 5.09
C PHE A 364 -10.83 20.77 4.33
N SER A 365 -12.00 21.11 4.84
CA SER A 365 -12.92 22.06 4.19
C SER A 365 -12.95 23.38 4.95
N PHE A 366 -12.59 24.47 4.28
CA PHE A 366 -12.58 25.83 4.83
C PHE A 366 -13.74 26.65 4.26
N VAL A 367 -14.36 27.49 5.09
CA VAL A 367 -15.43 28.42 4.68
C VAL A 367 -15.07 29.85 5.09
N PRO A 368 -15.59 30.89 4.40
CA PRO A 368 -15.37 32.27 4.79
C PRO A 368 -15.99 32.56 6.16
N THR A 369 -15.23 33.21 7.05
CA THR A 369 -15.73 33.65 8.34
C THR A 369 -16.78 34.75 8.16
N ALA A 370 -17.97 34.56 8.73
CA ALA A 370 -19.08 35.50 8.60
C ALA A 370 -18.69 36.91 9.11
N GLY A 371 -18.79 37.93 8.25
CA GLY A 371 -18.50 39.32 8.61
C GLY A 371 -17.03 39.72 8.55
N ALA A 372 -16.14 38.90 7.98
CA ALA A 372 -14.70 39.17 7.84
C ALA A 372 -14.31 40.31 6.86
N VAL A 373 -15.21 41.25 6.58
CA VAL A 373 -14.92 42.44 5.77
C VAL A 373 -13.90 43.31 6.52
N GLY A 374 -12.63 43.20 6.13
CA GLY A 374 -11.52 43.94 6.76
C GLY A 374 -10.71 43.15 7.81
N ALA A 375 -10.72 41.81 7.74
CA ALA A 375 -9.86 40.96 8.58
C ALA A 375 -8.37 41.36 8.48
N ARG A 376 -7.70 41.43 9.64
CA ARG A 376 -6.31 41.92 9.76
C ARG A 376 -5.24 40.86 9.45
N SER A 377 -5.64 39.61 9.29
CA SER A 377 -4.80 38.47 8.90
C SER A 377 -5.62 37.48 8.07
N ALA A 378 -4.95 36.72 7.21
CA ALA A 378 -5.58 35.76 6.31
C ALA A 378 -6.37 34.64 7.04
N GLY A 379 -5.86 34.17 8.19
CA GLY A 379 -6.53 33.16 9.02
C GLY A 379 -7.78 33.65 9.77
N ALA A 380 -8.05 34.96 9.81
CA ALA A 380 -9.28 35.50 10.38
C ALA A 380 -10.41 35.66 9.35
N ALA A 381 -10.14 35.35 8.07
CA ALA A 381 -11.12 35.38 7.00
C ALA A 381 -11.66 34.00 6.61
N TRP A 382 -11.01 32.93 7.07
CA TRP A 382 -11.36 31.55 6.74
C TRP A 382 -11.33 30.67 7.99
N GLU A 383 -12.36 29.85 8.15
CA GLU A 383 -12.49 28.89 9.25
C GLU A 383 -12.57 27.46 8.69
N LEU A 384 -11.93 26.52 9.39
CA LEU A 384 -12.00 25.10 9.10
C LEU A 384 -13.36 24.58 9.57
N ALA A 385 -14.23 24.25 8.61
CA ALA A 385 -15.55 23.72 8.87
C ALA A 385 -15.52 22.21 9.18
N SER A 386 -14.63 21.46 8.54
CA SER A 386 -14.49 20.02 8.78
C SER A 386 -13.12 19.50 8.37
N ALA A 387 -12.65 18.46 9.05
CA ALA A 387 -11.48 17.68 8.66
C ALA A 387 -11.83 16.19 8.66
N THR A 388 -11.96 15.61 7.47
CA THR A 388 -12.31 14.20 7.29
C THR A 388 -11.01 13.38 7.23
N PRO A 389 -10.75 12.49 8.21
CA PRO A 389 -9.61 11.57 8.14
C PRO A 389 -9.80 10.54 7.03
N PRO A 390 -8.74 9.80 6.66
CA PRO A 390 -8.89 8.65 5.77
C PRO A 390 -9.95 7.69 6.34
N PRO A 391 -10.76 7.04 5.48
CA PRO A 391 -11.78 6.11 5.94
C PRO A 391 -11.15 5.01 6.80
N THR A 392 -11.63 4.87 8.03
CA THR A 392 -11.19 3.81 8.94
C THR A 392 -11.73 2.48 8.42
N SER A 393 -10.83 1.66 7.86
CA SER A 393 -11.06 0.32 7.31
C SER A 393 -12.16 0.25 6.25
N VAL A 394 -11.75 0.11 4.99
CA VAL A 394 -12.62 -0.41 3.92
C VAL A 394 -12.92 -1.88 4.23
N GLU A 395 -14.21 -2.23 4.32
CA GLU A 395 -14.63 -3.62 4.46
C GLU A 395 -14.16 -4.41 3.24
N GLU A 396 -13.36 -5.44 3.46
CA GLU A 396 -12.89 -6.27 2.37
C GLU A 396 -14.05 -7.12 1.82
N PRO A 397 -14.38 -7.02 0.51
CA PRO A 397 -15.48 -7.78 -0.05
C PRO A 397 -15.15 -9.27 -0.07
N VAL A 398 -16.05 -10.09 0.48
CA VAL A 398 -15.91 -11.55 0.45
C VAL A 398 -16.13 -12.08 -0.96
N PRO A 399 -15.13 -12.72 -1.59
CA PRO A 399 -15.34 -13.43 -2.84
C PRO A 399 -16.26 -14.63 -2.61
N PRO A 400 -17.15 -14.95 -3.57
CA PRO A 400 -17.98 -16.14 -3.47
C PRO A 400 -17.08 -17.39 -3.41
N ALA A 401 -17.32 -18.24 -2.41
CA ALA A 401 -16.65 -19.54 -2.33
C ALA A 401 -16.98 -20.34 -3.61
N ALA A 402 -15.98 -20.99 -4.21
CA ALA A 402 -16.29 -22.05 -5.16
C ALA A 402 -17.10 -23.13 -4.44
N ALA A 403 -18.03 -23.78 -5.14
CA ALA A 403 -18.65 -25.01 -4.65
C ALA A 403 -17.52 -26.04 -4.47
N GLU A 404 -16.97 -26.13 -3.27
CA GLU A 404 -15.96 -27.13 -2.95
C GLU A 404 -16.65 -28.49 -3.01
N ALA A 405 -16.04 -29.42 -3.74
CA ALA A 405 -16.32 -30.83 -3.56
C ALA A 405 -16.22 -31.14 -2.06
N THR A 406 -17.12 -31.97 -1.57
CA THR A 406 -17.25 -32.38 -0.16
C THR A 406 -15.91 -32.85 0.42
N GLU A 407 -15.16 -31.93 1.00
CA GLU A 407 -13.94 -32.20 1.76
C GLU A 407 -14.32 -32.35 3.25
N PRO A 408 -13.64 -33.21 4.01
CA PRO A 408 -13.93 -33.39 5.43
C PRO A 408 -13.68 -32.09 6.22
N ASP A 409 -14.62 -31.77 7.10
CA ASP A 409 -14.55 -30.67 8.06
C ASP A 409 -13.65 -31.07 9.24
N ASP A 410 -12.45 -30.48 9.34
CA ASP A 410 -11.41 -30.95 10.26
C ASP A 410 -11.03 -29.96 11.39
N GLY A 411 -11.96 -29.10 11.83
CA GLY A 411 -11.82 -28.37 13.10
C GLY A 411 -12.98 -27.42 13.45
N PRO A 412 -13.25 -27.19 14.76
CA PRO A 412 -14.27 -26.22 15.19
C PRO A 412 -13.92 -24.81 14.71
N VAL A 413 -14.94 -24.02 14.36
CA VAL A 413 -14.78 -22.61 14.03
C VAL A 413 -14.11 -21.90 15.22
N PRO A 414 -13.03 -21.13 15.00
CA PRO A 414 -12.36 -20.42 16.09
C PRO A 414 -13.28 -19.46 16.83
N GLU A 415 -13.09 -19.37 18.15
CA GLU A 415 -13.76 -18.37 18.99
C GLU A 415 -12.96 -17.05 19.03
N PRO A 416 -13.64 -15.91 19.14
CA PRO A 416 -12.97 -14.62 19.29
C PRO A 416 -12.29 -14.51 20.66
N VAL A 417 -11.33 -13.58 20.76
CA VAL A 417 -10.69 -13.22 22.03
C VAL A 417 -11.75 -12.76 23.02
N LEU A 418 -11.70 -13.32 24.23
CA LEU A 418 -12.63 -13.01 25.29
C LEU A 418 -12.47 -11.56 25.77
N THR A 419 -13.61 -10.87 25.89
CA THR A 419 -13.71 -9.51 26.40
C THR A 419 -14.78 -9.43 27.47
N ASP A 420 -14.54 -8.63 28.51
CA ASP A 420 -15.50 -8.28 29.57
C ASP A 420 -15.69 -6.76 29.57
N GLY A 421 -16.80 -6.31 28.98
CA GLY A 421 -17.07 -4.90 28.71
C GLY A 421 -15.92 -4.23 27.94
N ASP A 422 -15.27 -3.25 28.57
CA ASP A 422 -14.18 -2.48 28.01
C ASP A 422 -12.79 -3.13 28.22
N SER A 423 -12.72 -4.37 28.70
CA SER A 423 -11.46 -5.05 29.03
C SER A 423 -11.27 -6.36 28.25
N PHE A 424 -10.02 -6.75 28.02
CA PHE A 424 -9.69 -8.10 27.58
C PHE A 424 -9.59 -9.03 28.79
N VAL A 425 -10.03 -10.29 28.62
CA VAL A 425 -9.85 -11.32 29.66
C VAL A 425 -8.45 -11.92 29.52
N GLU A 426 -7.71 -11.99 30.64
CA GLU A 426 -6.44 -12.71 30.72
C GLU A 426 -6.67 -14.19 30.99
N GLY A 427 -5.94 -15.04 30.26
CA GLY A 427 -6.01 -16.48 30.40
C GLY A 427 -4.74 -17.09 30.96
N PRO A 428 -4.72 -18.42 31.13
CA PRO A 428 -3.50 -19.13 31.48
C PRO A 428 -2.43 -18.92 30.39
N PRO A 429 -1.14 -18.84 30.76
CA PRO A 429 -0.06 -18.85 29.78
C PRO A 429 -0.15 -20.10 28.90
N LEU A 430 0.01 -19.94 27.58
CA LEU A 430 0.17 -21.07 26.66
C LEU A 430 1.63 -21.23 26.27
N MET A 431 2.07 -22.48 26.13
CA MET A 431 3.35 -22.80 25.49
C MET A 431 3.32 -22.29 24.04
N GLN A 432 4.44 -21.70 23.58
CA GLN A 432 4.59 -21.40 22.16
C GLN A 432 4.42 -22.70 21.37
N ALA A 433 3.61 -22.67 20.32
CA ALA A 433 3.55 -23.83 19.44
C ALA A 433 4.87 -23.87 18.68
N GLU A 434 5.51 -25.03 18.61
CA GLU A 434 6.67 -25.20 17.72
C GLU A 434 6.21 -24.96 16.27
N GLY A 435 6.93 -24.11 15.53
CA GLY A 435 6.49 -23.69 14.20
C GLY A 435 7.31 -22.57 13.58
N VAL A 436 6.68 -21.88 12.61
CA VAL A 436 7.25 -20.79 11.79
C VAL A 436 7.90 -19.71 12.68
N ASN A 437 9.00 -19.12 12.23
CA ASN A 437 9.61 -17.97 12.90
C ASN A 437 8.71 -16.74 12.76
N THR A 438 7.75 -16.59 13.68
CA THR A 438 6.74 -15.52 13.67
C THR A 438 7.37 -14.13 13.74
N ASN A 439 8.56 -13.98 14.31
CA ASN A 439 9.29 -12.70 14.31
C ASN A 439 9.52 -12.15 12.90
N LYS A 440 9.72 -13.01 11.90
CA LYS A 440 9.85 -12.57 10.50
C LYS A 440 8.56 -11.96 9.95
N ILE A 441 7.40 -12.42 10.40
CA ILE A 441 6.09 -11.84 10.03
C ILE A 441 6.05 -10.39 10.51
N ALA A 442 6.41 -10.16 11.78
CA ALA A 442 6.48 -8.82 12.36
C ALA A 442 7.59 -7.95 11.73
N ASP A 443 8.75 -8.51 11.39
CA ASP A 443 9.83 -7.77 10.70
C ASP A 443 9.37 -7.27 9.33
N TYR A 444 8.62 -8.11 8.59
CA TYR A 444 8.00 -7.71 7.34
C TYR A 444 7.03 -6.55 7.54
N ALA A 445 6.14 -6.69 8.54
CA ALA A 445 5.15 -5.66 8.82
C ALA A 445 5.79 -4.32 9.15
N ASN A 446 6.81 -4.32 10.03
CA ASN A 446 7.57 -3.11 10.37
C ASN A 446 8.26 -2.46 9.15
N ARG A 447 8.65 -3.26 8.15
CA ARG A 447 9.34 -2.75 6.96
C ARG A 447 8.40 -2.14 5.90
N TYR A 448 7.23 -2.73 5.71
CA TYR A 448 6.37 -2.43 4.56
C TYR A 448 5.03 -1.76 4.93
N TRP A 449 4.84 -1.36 6.18
CA TRP A 449 3.60 -0.69 6.60
C TRP A 449 3.35 0.62 5.83
N ARG A 450 4.39 1.44 5.66
CA ARG A 450 4.31 2.79 5.04
C ARG A 450 4.39 2.73 3.52
N SER A 451 5.31 1.92 3.01
CA SER A 451 5.59 1.80 1.58
C SER A 451 5.34 0.35 1.17
N PRO A 452 4.24 0.07 0.46
CA PRO A 452 3.90 -1.28 0.06
C PRO A 452 5.01 -1.94 -0.75
N ASN A 453 5.12 -3.26 -0.64
CA ASN A 453 6.14 -4.01 -1.36
C ASN A 453 5.78 -4.15 -2.85
N LYS A 454 6.49 -3.42 -3.70
CA LYS A 454 6.28 -3.39 -5.17
C LYS A 454 6.45 -4.74 -5.88
N SER A 455 7.03 -5.76 -5.23
CA SER A 455 7.09 -7.13 -5.76
C SER A 455 5.73 -7.84 -5.76
N PHE A 456 4.74 -7.34 -5.02
CA PHE A 456 3.41 -7.91 -4.93
C PHE A 456 2.38 -6.98 -5.56
N LYS A 457 1.54 -7.53 -6.43
CA LYS A 457 0.48 -6.78 -7.09
C LYS A 457 -0.66 -6.56 -6.10
N ILE A 458 -1.05 -5.30 -5.90
CA ILE A 458 -2.22 -4.92 -5.10
C ILE A 458 -3.41 -4.87 -6.06
N LYS A 459 -4.42 -5.70 -5.82
CA LYS A 459 -5.57 -5.85 -6.71
C LYS A 459 -6.50 -4.63 -6.65
N ASP A 460 -6.77 -4.17 -5.44
CA ASP A 460 -7.54 -2.97 -5.11
C ASP A 460 -7.24 -2.61 -3.64
N LYS A 461 -7.51 -1.36 -3.24
CA LYS A 461 -7.25 -0.86 -1.87
C LYS A 461 -7.99 -1.66 -0.78
N ASN A 462 -9.11 -2.31 -1.10
CA ASN A 462 -9.92 -3.05 -0.13
C ASN A 462 -9.31 -4.42 0.22
N ARG A 463 -8.46 -4.98 -0.65
CA ARG A 463 -7.81 -6.28 -0.43
C ARG A 463 -6.38 -6.21 0.09
N ASP A 464 -5.88 -4.99 0.31
CA ASP A 464 -4.47 -4.81 0.63
C ASP A 464 -4.11 -5.28 2.05
N CYS A 465 -5.05 -5.21 3.00
CA CYS A 465 -4.85 -5.75 4.35
C CYS A 465 -4.50 -7.25 4.34
N THR A 466 -5.25 -8.06 3.59
CA THR A 466 -4.98 -9.51 3.47
C THR A 466 -3.76 -9.80 2.61
N ASN A 467 -3.56 -9.05 1.53
CA ASN A 467 -2.37 -9.14 0.70
C ASN A 467 -1.10 -8.87 1.53
N PHE A 468 -1.09 -7.83 2.36
CA PHE A 468 0.00 -7.48 3.28
C PHE A 468 0.29 -8.60 4.29
N ALA A 469 -0.75 -9.11 4.96
CA ALA A 469 -0.60 -10.24 5.89
C ALA A 469 -0.05 -11.49 5.18
N SER A 470 -0.54 -11.80 3.98
CA SER A 470 -0.04 -12.93 3.17
C SER A 470 1.43 -12.77 2.79
N GLN A 471 1.85 -11.56 2.42
CA GLN A 471 3.26 -11.27 2.15
C GLN A 471 4.14 -11.49 3.38
N ALA A 472 3.69 -11.04 4.56
CA ALA A 472 4.39 -11.26 5.82
C ALA A 472 4.52 -12.75 6.17
N LEU A 473 3.44 -13.52 5.99
CA LEU A 473 3.42 -14.98 6.15
C LEU A 473 4.40 -15.67 5.20
N ARG A 474 4.40 -15.29 3.91
CA ARG A 474 5.33 -15.83 2.90
C ARG A 474 6.77 -15.49 3.25
N TYR A 475 7.05 -14.26 3.65
CA TYR A 475 8.39 -13.81 4.06
C TYR A 475 8.91 -14.61 5.27
N ALA A 476 8.02 -14.98 6.18
CA ALA A 476 8.35 -15.84 7.32
C ALA A 476 8.54 -17.32 6.98
N GLY A 477 8.25 -17.73 5.74
CA GLY A 477 8.46 -19.09 5.26
C GLY A 477 7.23 -20.00 5.35
N LEU A 478 6.02 -19.44 5.51
CA LEU A 478 4.80 -20.23 5.38
C LEU A 478 4.79 -20.90 4.00
N LYS A 479 4.75 -22.23 3.97
CA LYS A 479 4.85 -22.99 2.72
C LYS A 479 3.58 -22.80 1.89
N LYS A 480 3.75 -22.57 0.60
CA LYS A 480 2.68 -22.59 -0.40
C LYS A 480 1.81 -23.85 -0.25
N LYS A 481 0.49 -23.70 -0.36
CA LYS A 481 -0.43 -24.81 -0.70
C LYS A 481 -0.93 -24.56 -2.12
N SER A 482 -0.44 -25.32 -3.09
CA SER A 482 -0.98 -25.29 -4.45
C SER A 482 -2.46 -25.75 -4.46
N GLY A 483 -3.20 -25.36 -5.49
CA GLY A 483 -4.60 -25.75 -5.66
C GLY A 483 -5.39 -24.71 -6.44
N TYR A 484 -6.67 -25.00 -6.67
CA TYR A 484 -7.55 -24.08 -7.38
C TYR A 484 -7.65 -22.73 -6.65
N TYR A 485 -7.45 -21.62 -7.36
CA TYR A 485 -7.30 -20.30 -6.76
C TYR A 485 -8.51 -19.82 -5.95
N LYS A 486 -9.73 -20.35 -6.18
CA LYS A 486 -10.93 -20.00 -5.40
C LYS A 486 -11.15 -20.89 -4.17
N SER A 487 -10.36 -21.94 -4.01
CA SER A 487 -10.50 -22.86 -2.88
C SER A 487 -9.93 -22.25 -1.61
N ASP A 488 -10.61 -22.46 -0.48
CA ASP A 488 -10.09 -22.12 0.84
C ASP A 488 -8.90 -23.02 1.25
N SER A 489 -8.70 -24.12 0.50
CA SER A 489 -7.59 -25.06 0.70
C SER A 489 -6.27 -24.63 0.05
N ALA A 490 -6.35 -23.79 -0.99
CA ALA A 490 -5.17 -23.24 -1.66
C ALA A 490 -4.67 -22.02 -0.88
N TRP A 491 -3.36 -21.79 -0.87
CA TRP A 491 -2.75 -20.54 -0.42
C TRP A 491 -1.44 -20.34 -1.18
N TRP A 492 -1.49 -19.44 -2.15
CA TRP A 492 -0.38 -19.12 -3.03
C TRP A 492 -0.57 -17.73 -3.65
N TYR A 493 0.54 -17.08 -3.95
CA TYR A 493 0.62 -15.92 -4.84
C TYR A 493 1.64 -16.26 -5.89
N HIS A 494 1.27 -16.08 -7.15
CA HIS A 494 2.09 -16.31 -8.31
C HIS A 494 2.39 -15.15 -9.25
N GLY A 495 1.98 -13.93 -8.92
CA GLY A 495 2.55 -12.69 -9.48
C GLY A 495 2.53 -12.57 -11.02
N VAL A 496 1.89 -13.51 -11.70
CA VAL A 496 1.87 -13.68 -13.14
C VAL A 496 0.40 -13.80 -13.52
N TRP A 497 0.05 -13.16 -14.62
CA TRP A 497 -1.28 -13.23 -15.20
C TRP A 497 -1.56 -14.65 -15.73
N PRO A 498 -2.81 -15.18 -15.72
CA PRO A 498 -4.10 -14.53 -15.45
C PRO A 498 -4.60 -14.59 -13.99
N ILE A 499 -3.86 -15.23 -13.09
CA ILE A 499 -4.29 -15.37 -11.69
C ILE A 499 -3.10 -15.10 -10.79
N TYR A 500 -2.93 -13.87 -10.34
CA TYR A 500 -1.75 -13.53 -9.55
C TYR A 500 -1.71 -14.19 -8.16
N GLY A 501 -2.84 -14.66 -7.64
CA GLY A 501 -2.90 -15.32 -6.33
C GLY A 501 -4.26 -15.92 -6.05
N SER A 502 -4.28 -16.88 -5.11
CA SER A 502 -5.49 -17.50 -4.56
C SER A 502 -6.36 -16.50 -3.77
N TYR A 503 -7.65 -16.81 -3.57
CA TYR A 503 -8.56 -16.01 -2.74
C TYR A 503 -8.05 -15.89 -1.30
N THR A 504 -7.48 -16.95 -0.75
CA THR A 504 -6.87 -16.94 0.59
C THR A 504 -5.62 -16.05 0.69
N TRP A 505 -5.06 -15.58 -0.44
CA TRP A 505 -4.01 -14.55 -0.47
C TRP A 505 -4.58 -13.11 -0.40
N TYR A 506 -5.80 -12.91 -0.90
CA TYR A 506 -6.40 -11.60 -1.22
C TYR A 506 -7.82 -11.41 -0.64
N ALA A 507 -8.22 -12.19 0.36
CA ALA A 507 -9.54 -12.08 1.00
C ALA A 507 -9.48 -12.54 2.46
N ALA A 508 -9.75 -11.63 3.40
CA ALA A 508 -9.57 -11.84 4.84
C ALA A 508 -10.32 -13.08 5.33
N HIS A 509 -11.59 -13.20 4.95
CA HIS A 509 -12.43 -14.32 5.35
C HIS A 509 -11.94 -15.67 4.78
N ASN A 510 -11.44 -15.70 3.54
CA ASN A 510 -10.86 -16.91 2.95
C ASN A 510 -9.51 -17.26 3.62
N GLN A 511 -8.67 -16.26 3.89
CA GLN A 511 -7.40 -16.46 4.61
C GLN A 511 -7.67 -17.03 6.01
N PHE A 512 -8.61 -16.45 6.76
CA PHE A 512 -9.04 -16.96 8.06
C PHE A 512 -9.47 -18.43 7.99
N LYS A 513 -10.34 -18.79 7.02
CA LYS A 513 -10.75 -20.17 6.76
C LYS A 513 -9.58 -21.08 6.44
N HIS A 514 -8.65 -20.65 5.59
CA HIS A 514 -7.44 -21.40 5.30
C HIS A 514 -6.65 -21.70 6.57
N MET A 515 -6.48 -20.69 7.43
CA MET A 515 -5.64 -20.81 8.62
C MET A 515 -6.17 -21.85 9.61
N TYR A 516 -7.47 -21.87 9.90
CA TYR A 516 -8.03 -22.85 10.84
C TYR A 516 -8.30 -24.21 10.19
N LYS A 517 -8.92 -24.27 8.99
CA LYS A 517 -9.29 -25.55 8.35
C LYS A 517 -8.08 -26.38 7.96
N LYS A 518 -6.96 -25.74 7.61
CA LYS A 518 -5.71 -26.44 7.24
C LYS A 518 -4.70 -26.52 8.38
N ARG A 519 -5.13 -26.22 9.62
CA ARG A 519 -4.33 -26.30 10.85
C ARG A 519 -2.98 -25.56 10.73
N ARG A 520 -3.00 -24.43 10.02
CA ARG A 520 -1.84 -23.54 9.80
C ARG A 520 -1.64 -22.56 10.96
N ALA A 521 -2.66 -22.42 11.81
CA ALA A 521 -2.61 -21.59 12.99
C ALA A 521 -3.37 -22.22 14.16
N VAL A 522 -2.93 -21.87 15.37
CA VAL A 522 -3.64 -22.10 16.62
C VAL A 522 -4.27 -20.77 17.05
N PHE A 523 -5.59 -20.77 17.25
CA PHE A 523 -6.30 -19.56 17.68
C PHE A 523 -6.23 -19.38 19.19
N ARG A 524 -5.98 -18.15 19.62
CA ARG A 524 -5.85 -17.79 21.04
C ARG A 524 -7.15 -17.17 21.55
N GLY A 525 -7.66 -17.71 22.66
CA GLY A 525 -8.89 -17.21 23.29
C GLY A 525 -8.66 -16.03 24.23
N TYR A 526 -7.41 -15.76 24.61
CA TYR A 526 -7.08 -14.72 25.58
C TYR A 526 -6.03 -13.75 25.03
N PHE A 527 -6.20 -12.48 25.40
CA PHE A 527 -5.38 -11.40 24.89
C PHE A 527 -3.89 -11.56 25.25
N ASN A 528 -3.59 -11.94 26.49
CA ASN A 528 -2.21 -12.13 26.97
C ASN A 528 -1.46 -13.30 26.31
N GLN A 529 -2.08 -14.02 25.37
CA GLN A 529 -1.46 -15.10 24.61
C GLN A 529 -0.95 -14.66 23.24
N ALA A 530 -1.19 -13.41 22.83
CA ALA A 530 -0.63 -12.90 21.59
C ALA A 530 0.89 -12.81 21.68
N VAL A 531 1.57 -13.19 20.60
CA VAL A 531 3.01 -13.02 20.44
C VAL A 531 3.32 -12.22 19.19
N ARG A 532 4.54 -11.69 19.14
CA ARG A 532 5.05 -10.98 17.97
C ARG A 532 4.97 -11.88 16.73
N GLY A 533 4.29 -11.38 15.69
CA GLY A 533 4.05 -12.07 14.43
C GLY A 533 2.73 -12.82 14.33
N ASP A 534 1.91 -12.84 15.39
CA ASP A 534 0.54 -13.36 15.28
C ASP A 534 -0.27 -12.52 14.29
N ILE A 535 -1.23 -13.17 13.62
CA ILE A 535 -2.17 -12.51 12.71
C ILE A 535 -3.44 -12.18 13.47
N LEU A 536 -3.90 -10.94 13.35
CA LEU A 536 -5.19 -10.48 13.89
C LEU A 536 -6.22 -10.48 12.77
N TYR A 537 -7.38 -11.07 13.04
CA TYR A 537 -8.55 -10.99 12.16
C TYR A 537 -9.66 -10.22 12.86
N PHE A 538 -10.30 -9.32 12.13
CA PHE A 538 -11.38 -8.48 12.63
C PHE A 538 -12.68 -8.77 11.90
N ASP A 539 -13.72 -9.08 12.66
CA ASP A 539 -15.11 -9.03 12.24
C ASP A 539 -15.67 -7.72 12.78
N ASN A 540 -15.66 -6.69 11.93
CA ASN A 540 -15.96 -5.32 12.32
C ASN A 540 -17.42 -5.12 12.69
N THR A 541 -18.33 -5.94 12.16
CA THR A 541 -19.78 -5.84 12.37
C THR A 541 -20.36 -6.91 13.29
N GLY A 542 -19.56 -7.91 13.66
CA GLY A 542 -19.96 -9.05 14.48
C GLY A 542 -20.79 -10.10 13.71
N ASN A 543 -20.85 -10.01 12.38
CA ASN A 543 -21.72 -10.83 11.52
C ASN A 543 -21.15 -12.23 11.19
N GLY A 544 -19.92 -12.54 11.65
CA GLY A 544 -19.22 -13.79 11.40
C GLY A 544 -18.36 -13.80 10.13
N THR A 545 -18.38 -12.72 9.36
CA THR A 545 -17.47 -12.45 8.24
C THR A 545 -16.25 -11.72 8.77
N ILE A 546 -15.08 -12.04 8.23
CA ILE A 546 -13.86 -11.31 8.57
C ILE A 546 -13.66 -10.22 7.52
N ASP A 547 -13.57 -8.98 7.98
CA ASP A 547 -13.52 -7.78 7.16
C ASP A 547 -12.10 -7.21 7.02
N HIS A 548 -11.21 -7.54 7.98
CA HIS A 548 -9.88 -6.98 8.03
C HIS A 548 -8.84 -7.90 8.67
N VAL A 549 -7.58 -7.71 8.26
CA VAL A 549 -6.41 -8.45 8.77
C VAL A 549 -5.29 -7.49 9.16
N ALA A 550 -4.66 -7.75 10.30
CA ALA A 550 -3.46 -7.03 10.74
C ALA A 550 -2.39 -7.99 11.29
N VAL A 551 -1.17 -7.47 11.48
CA VAL A 551 -0.05 -8.23 12.01
C VAL A 551 0.36 -7.68 13.36
N VAL A 552 0.46 -8.53 14.38
CA VAL A 552 1.06 -8.16 15.67
C VAL A 552 2.55 -7.91 15.45
N ASN A 553 2.98 -6.65 15.49
CA ASN A 553 4.37 -6.28 15.22
C ASN A 553 5.19 -6.05 16.52
N GLY A 554 4.50 -5.91 17.66
CA GLY A 554 5.11 -5.73 18.97
C GLY A 554 4.28 -6.31 20.12
N VAL A 555 4.95 -6.96 21.07
CA VAL A 555 4.37 -7.36 22.36
C VAL A 555 5.36 -6.98 23.44
N TRP A 556 4.92 -6.20 24.42
CA TRP A 556 5.71 -5.84 25.57
C TRP A 556 4.86 -5.94 26.83
N LYS A 557 5.15 -6.93 27.68
CA LYS A 557 4.37 -7.25 28.87
C LYS A 557 2.89 -7.44 28.49
N SER A 558 1.98 -6.62 29.02
CA SER A 558 0.54 -6.64 28.73
C SER A 558 0.11 -5.71 27.58
N HIS A 559 1.07 -5.17 26.82
CA HIS A 559 0.80 -4.26 25.71
C HIS A 559 1.06 -4.96 24.39
N ILE A 560 0.03 -5.03 23.56
CA ILE A 560 0.07 -5.65 22.24
C ILE A 560 -0.14 -4.55 21.20
N PHE A 561 0.72 -4.53 20.21
CA PHE A 561 0.73 -3.56 19.13
C PHE A 561 0.62 -4.26 17.78
N TYR A 562 -0.11 -3.66 16.86
CA TYR A 562 -0.29 -4.20 15.52
C TYR A 562 -0.04 -3.17 14.43
N THR A 563 0.24 -3.69 13.25
CA THR A 563 0.46 -2.95 12.00
C THR A 563 -0.54 -3.43 10.96
N GLN A 564 -1.06 -2.52 10.15
CA GLN A 564 -2.08 -2.82 9.15
C GLN A 564 -1.90 -2.01 7.85
N HIS A 565 -2.53 -2.50 6.79
CA HIS A 565 -2.81 -1.76 5.54
C HIS A 565 -4.32 -1.38 5.50
N SER A 566 -4.83 -0.84 4.40
CA SER A 566 -6.15 -0.19 4.24
C SER A 566 -6.28 1.21 4.88
N ASP A 567 -5.71 1.39 6.07
CA ASP A 567 -5.33 2.69 6.62
C ASP A 567 -3.93 2.49 7.22
N PRO A 568 -2.86 2.87 6.48
CA PRO A 568 -1.48 2.56 6.85
C PRO A 568 -1.12 3.05 8.25
N ARG A 569 -1.00 2.09 9.18
CA ARG A 569 -0.63 2.36 10.57
C ARG A 569 0.33 1.33 11.10
N SER A 570 1.23 1.76 11.97
CA SER A 570 2.19 0.91 12.67
C SER A 570 2.15 1.17 14.17
N ASN A 571 2.35 0.11 14.96
CA ASN A 571 2.29 0.11 16.41
C ASN A 571 0.96 0.62 17.00
N VAL A 572 -0.16 0.27 16.36
CA VAL A 572 -1.48 0.59 16.92
C VAL A 572 -1.69 -0.25 18.18
N PRO A 573 -2.00 0.35 19.34
CA PRO A 573 -2.27 -0.42 20.54
C PRO A 573 -3.58 -1.20 20.38
N LEU A 574 -3.53 -2.51 20.58
CA LEU A 574 -4.70 -3.38 20.43
C LEU A 574 -5.86 -2.97 21.36
N TRP A 575 -5.56 -2.30 22.46
CA TRP A 575 -6.56 -1.69 23.34
C TRP A 575 -7.50 -0.71 22.65
N ASP A 576 -7.04 0.02 21.63
CA ASP A 576 -7.87 0.99 20.89
C ASP A 576 -9.06 0.31 20.20
N THR A 577 -8.95 -0.98 19.88
CA THR A 577 -10.05 -1.76 19.30
C THR A 577 -11.22 -1.92 20.27
N LEU A 578 -10.99 -1.97 21.59
CA LEU A 578 -12.07 -2.03 22.59
C LEU A 578 -12.84 -0.72 22.70
N ARG A 579 -12.18 0.43 22.44
CA ARG A 579 -12.87 1.71 22.32
C ARG A 579 -13.82 1.69 21.13
N LEU A 580 -13.35 1.20 19.99
CA LEU A 580 -14.15 1.08 18.76
C LEU A 580 -15.30 0.06 18.89
N LYS A 581 -15.13 -1.00 19.70
CA LYS A 581 -16.18 -2.02 19.96
C LYS A 581 -17.49 -1.42 20.47
N LYS A 582 -17.45 -0.33 21.25
CA LYS A 582 -18.65 0.32 21.81
C LYS A 582 -19.70 0.68 20.75
N ASN A 583 -19.26 0.88 19.51
CA ASN A 583 -20.12 1.36 18.42
C ASN A 583 -20.38 0.30 17.32
N ARG A 584 -19.73 -0.87 17.33
CA ARG A 584 -19.71 -1.78 16.15
C ARG A 584 -19.90 -3.29 16.41
N ASN A 585 -20.08 -3.74 17.66
CA ASN A 585 -20.15 -5.19 17.99
C ASN A 585 -18.95 -6.02 17.44
N MET A 586 -17.79 -5.36 17.32
CA MET A 586 -16.61 -5.93 16.68
C MET A 586 -16.04 -7.13 17.46
N LYS A 587 -15.54 -8.13 16.74
CA LYS A 587 -14.83 -9.30 17.29
C LYS A 587 -13.41 -9.36 16.73
N VAL A 588 -12.49 -9.84 17.55
CA VAL A 588 -11.07 -9.97 17.20
C VAL A 588 -10.64 -11.41 17.43
N TYR A 589 -9.89 -11.98 16.50
CA TYR A 589 -9.31 -13.31 16.60
C TYR A 589 -7.79 -13.21 16.50
N ILE A 590 -7.07 -13.92 17.36
CA ILE A 590 -5.61 -13.99 17.33
C ILE A 590 -5.21 -15.36 16.78
N ALA A 591 -4.50 -15.39 15.65
CA ALA A 591 -4.01 -16.60 15.01
C ALA A 591 -2.50 -16.72 15.15
N HIS A 592 -2.06 -17.71 15.92
CA HIS A 592 -0.65 -18.05 16.07
C HIS A 592 -0.21 -19.06 15.01
N VAL A 593 0.67 -18.65 14.10
CA VAL A 593 1.03 -19.42 12.90
C VAL A 593 1.97 -20.58 13.23
N THR A 594 1.59 -21.81 12.88
CA THR A 594 2.33 -23.03 13.21
C THR A 594 3.06 -23.67 12.02
N GLY A 595 2.64 -23.40 10.78
CA GLY A 595 3.33 -23.85 9.54
C GLY A 595 2.50 -24.71 8.60
#